data_AF-A0A0G1LRS6-F1
#
_entry.id   AF-A0A0G1LRS6-F1
#
_cell.length_a   1.000
_cell.length_b   1.000
_cell.length_c   1.000
_cell.angle_alpha   90.00
_cell.angle_beta   90.00
_cell.angle_gamma   90.00
#
_symmetry.space_group_name_H-M   'P 1'
#
loop_
_entity.id
_entity.type
_entity.pdbx_description
1 polymer ?
#
loop_
_entity_poly.entity_id
_entity_poly.type
_entity_poly.pdbx_seq_one_letter_code
_entity_poly.pdbx_strand_id
1 'polypeptide(L)'
;MTDQTTTIAQVKELIEKFRKKRGWTKEDPKDLALSLVLESAELLEHFQWLKGEDVEKNQRIKEAIGEEMSDVLWWLANLGQKLGIDMAEAFERKMAKNAVKYPEEIFHPNLTKEEKDRAYYKIKAATRGGHPLYTPEEEK
;
A
#
# COMPACT_ATOMS: atom_id res chain seq x y z
N MET A 1 19.48 -9.02 -2.98
CA MET A 1 18.54 -7.95 -3.40
C MET A 1 18.90 -6.69 -2.60
N THR A 2 18.89 -5.51 -3.21
CA THR A 2 19.40 -4.27 -2.58
C THR A 2 18.48 -3.70 -1.50
N ASP A 3 17.20 -4.06 -1.55
CA ASP A 3 16.15 -3.73 -0.57
C ASP A 3 16.40 -4.31 0.83
N GLN A 4 17.28 -5.30 0.97
CA GLN A 4 17.66 -5.86 2.28
C GLN A 4 18.42 -4.88 3.18
N THR A 5 19.07 -3.88 2.60
CA THR A 5 19.92 -2.91 3.33
C THR A 5 19.57 -1.46 3.00
N THR A 6 18.80 -1.21 1.93
CA THR A 6 18.39 0.13 1.55
C THR A 6 17.26 0.61 2.44
N THR A 7 17.54 1.63 3.24
CA THR A 7 16.58 2.26 4.15
C THR A 7 15.64 3.23 3.43
N ILE A 8 14.48 3.49 4.00
CA ILE A 8 13.55 4.53 3.52
C ILE A 8 14.25 5.91 3.47
N ALA A 9 15.14 6.19 4.43
CA ALA A 9 15.91 7.42 4.47
C ALA A 9 16.81 7.56 3.22
N GLN A 10 17.49 6.49 2.81
CA GLN A 10 18.31 6.47 1.59
C GLN A 10 17.46 6.68 0.32
N VAL A 11 16.26 6.07 0.25
CA VAL A 11 15.32 6.29 -0.86
C VAL A 11 14.91 7.77 -0.94
N LYS A 12 14.49 8.37 0.18
CA LYS A 12 14.14 9.80 0.26
C LYS A 12 15.31 10.71 -0.14
N GLU A 13 16.54 10.32 0.20
CA GLU A 13 17.74 11.09 -0.17
C GLU A 13 18.05 11.02 -1.68
N LEU A 14 17.89 9.85 -2.31
CA LEU A 14 18.07 9.69 -3.76
C LEU A 14 17.08 10.57 -4.54
N ILE A 15 15.81 10.55 -4.13
CA ILE A 15 14.74 11.38 -4.69
C ILE A 15 15.07 12.86 -4.55
N GLU A 16 15.44 13.29 -3.34
CA GLU A 16 15.75 14.68 -3.06
C GLU A 16 16.94 15.19 -3.87
N LYS A 17 18.01 14.39 -3.99
CA LYS A 17 19.18 14.73 -4.81
C LYS A 17 18.80 14.89 -6.29
N PHE A 18 17.98 13.99 -6.81
CA PHE A 18 17.53 14.04 -8.20
C PHE A 18 16.67 15.28 -8.47
N ARG A 19 15.74 15.60 -7.56
CA ARG A 19 14.83 16.74 -7.64
C ARG A 19 15.55 18.08 -7.54
N LYS A 20 16.44 18.22 -6.54
CA LYS A 20 17.26 19.43 -6.35
C LYS A 20 18.09 19.77 -7.59
N LYS A 21 18.71 18.78 -8.23
CA LYS A 21 19.48 18.96 -9.47
C LYS A 21 18.65 19.54 -10.62
N ARG A 22 17.32 19.42 -10.57
CA ARG A 22 16.39 19.90 -11.59
C ARG A 22 15.57 21.12 -11.14
N GLY A 23 15.81 21.64 -9.94
CA GLY A 23 15.03 22.75 -9.38
C GLY A 23 13.60 22.37 -8.98
N TRP A 24 13.26 21.08 -8.96
CA TRP A 24 11.94 20.57 -8.59
C TRP A 24 11.81 20.56 -7.05
N THR A 25 11.67 21.74 -6.46
CA THR A 25 11.67 21.91 -4.99
C THR A 25 10.43 22.63 -4.45
N LYS A 26 9.53 23.06 -5.35
CA LYS A 26 8.38 23.92 -5.04
C LYS A 26 7.04 23.23 -5.23
N GLU A 27 7.03 21.93 -5.46
CA GLU A 27 5.82 21.14 -5.70
C GLU A 27 4.87 21.25 -4.49
N ASP A 28 3.60 21.44 -4.77
CA ASP A 28 2.54 21.48 -3.77
C ASP A 28 2.21 20.05 -3.29
N PRO A 29 1.97 19.81 -1.99
CA PRO A 29 1.59 18.47 -1.51
C PRO A 29 0.36 17.88 -2.22
N LYS A 30 -0.58 18.72 -2.66
CA LYS A 30 -1.73 18.30 -3.47
C LYS A 30 -1.29 17.70 -4.79
N ASP A 31 -0.35 18.34 -5.48
CA ASP A 31 0.14 17.88 -6.78
C ASP A 31 0.91 16.56 -6.63
N LEU A 32 1.71 16.42 -5.58
CA LEU A 32 2.39 15.16 -5.25
C LEU A 32 1.40 14.02 -4.99
N ALA A 33 0.30 14.30 -4.28
CA ALA A 33 -0.75 13.32 -4.02
C ALA A 33 -1.54 12.95 -5.30
N LEU A 34 -1.75 13.91 -6.21
CA LEU A 34 -2.34 13.64 -7.51
C LEU A 34 -1.44 12.72 -8.35
N SER A 35 -0.15 13.03 -8.46
CA SER A 35 0.81 12.17 -9.17
C SER A 35 0.87 10.76 -8.59
N LEU A 36 0.87 10.61 -7.26
CA LEU A 36 0.80 9.28 -6.61
C LEU A 36 -0.39 8.45 -7.11
N VAL A 37 -1.56 9.07 -7.28
CA VAL A 37 -2.76 8.37 -7.77
C VAL A 37 -2.64 8.04 -9.25
N LEU A 38 -2.03 8.91 -10.06
CA LEU A 38 -1.80 8.66 -11.48
C LEU A 38 -0.91 7.42 -11.66
N GLU A 39 0.25 7.35 -11.01
CA GLU A 39 1.14 6.17 -11.15
C GLU A 39 0.50 4.91 -10.54
N SER A 40 -0.34 5.06 -9.52
CA SER A 40 -1.10 3.92 -8.98
C SER A 40 -2.11 3.39 -10.00
N ALA A 41 -2.64 4.25 -10.87
CA ALA A 41 -3.51 3.85 -11.97
C ALA A 41 -2.70 3.21 -13.11
N GLU A 42 -1.52 3.74 -13.46
CA GLU A 42 -0.61 3.14 -14.45
C GLU A 42 -0.18 1.73 -14.00
N LEU A 43 0.19 1.57 -12.71
CA LEU A 43 0.43 0.26 -12.11
C LEU A 43 -0.75 -0.71 -12.27
N LEU A 44 -1.98 -0.23 -12.14
CA LEU A 44 -3.19 -1.05 -12.26
C LEU A 44 -3.40 -1.55 -13.71
N GLU A 45 -2.97 -0.80 -14.72
CA GLU A 45 -3.14 -1.17 -16.14
C GLU A 45 -2.48 -2.52 -16.47
N HIS A 46 -1.38 -2.86 -15.80
CA HIS A 46 -0.71 -4.15 -15.95
C HIS A 46 -1.53 -5.37 -15.50
N PHE A 47 -2.64 -5.16 -14.80
CA PHE A 47 -3.51 -6.24 -14.30
C PHE A 47 -4.88 -6.28 -14.99
N GLN A 48 -5.28 -5.22 -15.69
CA GLN A 48 -6.68 -5.00 -16.11
C GLN A 48 -7.27 -6.13 -16.98
N TRP A 49 -6.45 -6.78 -17.81
CA TRP A 49 -6.89 -7.79 -18.77
C TRP A 49 -6.26 -9.17 -18.56
N LEU A 50 -5.54 -9.37 -17.45
CA LEU A 50 -4.75 -10.57 -17.20
C LEU A 50 -5.27 -11.32 -15.98
N LYS A 51 -5.12 -12.65 -16.00
CA LYS A 51 -5.23 -13.43 -14.77
C LYS A 51 -3.93 -13.31 -14.00
N GLY A 52 -4.00 -13.46 -12.67
CA GLY A 52 -2.81 -13.38 -11.81
C GLY A 52 -1.68 -14.33 -12.24
N GLU A 53 -2.02 -15.54 -12.69
CA GLU A 53 -1.02 -16.51 -13.17
C GLU A 53 -0.26 -16.04 -14.43
N ASP A 54 -0.90 -15.26 -15.30
CA ASP A 54 -0.29 -14.76 -16.53
C ASP A 54 0.71 -13.64 -16.21
N VAL A 55 0.40 -12.84 -15.19
CA VAL A 55 1.28 -11.80 -14.65
C VAL A 55 2.53 -12.43 -14.01
N GLU A 56 2.35 -13.43 -13.15
CA GLU A 56 3.45 -14.07 -12.41
C GLU A 56 4.46 -14.78 -13.31
N LYS A 57 3.97 -15.43 -14.38
CA LYS A 57 4.79 -16.22 -15.32
C LYS A 57 5.55 -15.36 -16.34
N ASN A 58 5.15 -14.11 -16.56
CA ASN A 58 5.74 -13.25 -17.60
C ASN A 58 6.76 -12.26 -17.03
N GLN A 59 8.04 -12.46 -17.37
CA GLN A 59 9.13 -11.63 -16.87
C GLN A 59 9.05 -10.17 -17.31
N ARG A 60 8.63 -9.89 -18.57
CA ARG A 60 8.50 -8.51 -19.06
C ARG A 60 7.39 -7.75 -18.33
N ILE A 61 6.30 -8.42 -17.99
CA ILE A 61 5.21 -7.81 -17.23
C ILE A 61 5.68 -7.47 -15.81
N LYS A 62 6.43 -8.36 -15.17
CA LYS A 62 7.01 -8.09 -13.84
C LYS A 62 8.01 -6.94 -13.84
N GLU A 63 8.79 -6.79 -14.90
CA GLU A 63 9.70 -5.66 -15.07
C GLU A 63 8.92 -4.34 -15.16
N ALA A 64 7.90 -4.27 -16.02
CA ALA A 64 7.05 -3.08 -16.14
C ALA A 64 6.31 -2.75 -14.83
N ILE A 65 5.74 -3.75 -14.14
CA ILE A 65 5.16 -3.58 -12.81
C ILE A 65 6.18 -3.01 -11.83
N GLY A 66 7.45 -3.44 -11.89
CA GLY A 66 8.51 -2.92 -11.05
C GLY A 66 8.83 -1.44 -11.30
N GLU A 67 8.72 -0.98 -12.55
CA GLU A 67 8.85 0.44 -12.92
C GLU A 67 7.71 1.24 -12.28
N GLU A 68 6.45 0.85 -12.50
CA GLU A 68 5.28 1.56 -11.94
C GLU A 68 5.23 1.52 -10.40
N MET A 69 5.63 0.40 -9.78
CA MET A 69 5.80 0.34 -8.32
C MET A 69 6.85 1.33 -7.82
N SER A 70 7.91 1.57 -8.61
CA SER A 70 8.95 2.53 -8.28
C SER A 70 8.46 3.97 -8.39
N ASP A 71 7.59 4.27 -9.35
CA ASP A 71 6.98 5.58 -9.51
C ASP A 71 5.95 5.89 -8.40
N VAL A 72 5.16 4.89 -7.99
CA VAL A 72 4.30 4.99 -6.79
C VAL A 72 5.15 5.25 -5.54
N LEU A 73 6.24 4.51 -5.35
CA LEU A 73 7.16 4.71 -4.23
C LEU A 73 7.79 6.10 -4.26
N TRP A 74 8.18 6.58 -5.45
CA TRP A 74 8.78 7.90 -5.65
C TRP A 74 7.87 9.00 -5.12
N TRP A 75 6.61 9.04 -5.56
CA TRP A 75 5.68 10.08 -5.16
C TRP A 75 5.29 9.96 -3.68
N LEU A 76 5.11 8.75 -3.16
CA LEU A 76 4.81 8.54 -1.75
C LEU A 76 5.95 9.02 -0.85
N ALA A 77 7.20 8.66 -1.18
CA ALA A 77 8.37 9.06 -0.43
C ALA A 77 8.63 10.58 -0.52
N ASN A 78 8.43 11.17 -1.69
CA ASN A 78 8.52 12.61 -1.90
C ASN A 78 7.46 13.36 -1.07
N LEU A 79 6.21 12.92 -1.11
CA LEU A 79 5.12 13.48 -0.31
C LEU A 79 5.43 13.40 1.19
N GLY A 80 5.92 12.24 1.66
CA GLY A 80 6.36 12.05 3.04
C GLY A 80 7.49 13.02 3.43
N GLN A 81 8.46 13.25 2.54
CA GLN A 81 9.51 14.25 2.78
C GLN A 81 8.96 15.67 2.82
N LYS A 82 8.11 16.05 1.87
CA LYS A 82 7.48 17.38 1.78
C LYS A 82 6.67 17.72 3.03
N LEU A 83 5.99 16.74 3.61
CA LEU A 83 5.15 16.90 4.81
C LEU A 83 5.90 16.68 6.13
N GLY A 84 7.20 16.35 6.09
CA GLY A 84 7.99 16.07 7.30
C GLY A 84 7.56 14.79 8.02
N ILE A 85 6.99 13.82 7.30
CA ILE A 85 6.52 12.55 7.85
C ILE A 85 7.70 11.56 7.93
N ASP A 86 7.94 11.05 9.13
CA ASP A 86 8.68 9.81 9.33
C ASP A 86 7.80 8.63 8.90
N MET A 87 8.08 8.10 7.70
CA MET A 87 7.29 7.03 7.11
C MET A 87 7.50 5.69 7.83
N ALA A 88 8.69 5.45 8.37
CA ALA A 88 8.97 4.22 9.11
C ALA A 88 8.16 4.20 10.41
N GLU A 89 8.24 5.28 11.18
CA GLU A 89 7.49 5.42 12.43
C GLU A 89 5.97 5.43 12.17
N ALA A 90 5.51 6.11 11.10
CA ALA A 90 4.10 6.10 10.72
C ALA A 90 3.60 4.69 10.34
N PHE A 91 4.42 3.92 9.64
CA PHE A 91 4.11 2.54 9.28
C PHE A 91 4.06 1.62 10.51
N GLU A 92 5.04 1.70 11.41
CA GLU A 92 5.06 0.92 12.67
C GLU A 92 3.81 1.19 13.52
N ARG A 93 3.45 2.46 13.73
CA ARG A 93 2.22 2.83 14.44
C ARG A 93 0.97 2.28 13.75
N LYS A 94 0.96 2.26 12.40
CA LYS A 94 -0.14 1.70 11.63
C LYS A 94 -0.22 0.17 11.80
N MET A 95 0.92 -0.52 11.84
CA MET A 95 0.98 -1.96 12.06
C MET A 95 0.49 -2.34 13.46
N ALA A 96 0.88 -1.61 14.50
CA ALA A 96 0.34 -1.81 15.85
C ALA A 96 -1.20 -1.67 15.90
N LYS A 97 -1.74 -0.63 15.22
CA LYS A 97 -3.20 -0.45 15.10
C LYS A 97 -3.87 -1.58 14.30
N ASN A 98 -3.19 -2.09 13.26
CA ASN A 98 -3.71 -3.18 12.45
C ASN A 98 -3.74 -4.50 13.23
N ALA A 99 -2.73 -4.80 14.05
CA ALA A 99 -2.70 -5.98 14.89
C ALA A 99 -3.87 -6.02 15.88
N VAL A 100 -4.21 -4.87 16.49
CA VAL A 100 -5.41 -4.75 17.35
C VAL A 100 -6.70 -4.92 16.53
N LYS A 101 -6.74 -4.37 15.31
CA LYS A 101 -7.92 -4.44 14.45
C LYS A 101 -8.15 -5.84 13.85
N TYR A 102 -7.08 -6.58 13.57
CA TYR A 102 -7.07 -7.89 12.94
C TYR A 102 -6.18 -8.84 13.75
N PRO A 103 -6.66 -9.29 14.92
CA PRO A 103 -5.86 -10.09 15.85
C PRO A 103 -5.61 -11.51 15.30
N GLU A 104 -4.45 -12.10 15.61
CA GLU A 104 -4.01 -13.39 15.08
C GLU A 104 -4.93 -14.54 15.51
N GLU A 105 -5.52 -14.46 16.70
CA GLU A 105 -6.49 -15.44 17.20
C GLU A 105 -7.71 -15.55 16.25
N ILE A 106 -8.06 -14.44 15.60
CA ILE A 106 -9.20 -14.34 14.66
C ILE A 106 -8.75 -14.49 13.20
N PHE A 107 -7.50 -14.18 12.85
CA PHE A 107 -6.99 -14.25 11.47
C PHE A 107 -5.72 -15.13 11.39
N HIS A 108 -5.84 -16.39 11.74
CA HIS A 108 -4.75 -17.36 11.66
C HIS A 108 -4.74 -18.14 10.33
N PRO A 109 -3.60 -18.74 9.93
CA PRO A 109 -3.45 -19.38 8.63
C PRO A 109 -4.45 -20.49 8.31
N ASN A 110 -4.92 -21.22 9.32
CA ASN A 110 -5.78 -22.41 9.16
C ASN A 110 -7.26 -22.10 8.92
N LEU A 111 -7.67 -20.83 8.92
CA LEU A 111 -9.05 -20.47 8.62
C LEU A 111 -9.39 -20.69 7.15
N THR A 112 -10.60 -21.20 6.94
CA THR A 112 -11.25 -21.21 5.62
C THR A 112 -11.47 -19.78 5.13
N LYS A 113 -11.71 -19.62 3.83
CA LYS A 113 -11.98 -18.32 3.22
C LYS A 113 -13.26 -17.71 3.81
N GLU A 114 -14.29 -18.53 3.99
CA GLU A 114 -15.58 -18.14 4.53
C GLU A 114 -15.46 -17.61 5.97
N GLU A 115 -14.66 -18.26 6.81
CA GLU A 115 -14.41 -17.80 8.18
C GLU A 115 -13.66 -16.47 8.21
N LYS A 116 -12.64 -16.30 7.36
CA LYS A 116 -11.89 -15.03 7.22
C LYS A 116 -12.80 -13.89 6.78
N ASP A 117 -13.63 -14.13 5.76
CA ASP A 117 -14.56 -13.15 5.22
C ASP A 117 -15.58 -12.73 6.29
N ARG A 118 -16.16 -13.70 7.02
CA ARG A 118 -17.11 -13.42 8.11
C ARG A 118 -16.47 -12.57 9.22
N ALA A 119 -15.29 -12.95 9.70
CA ALA A 119 -14.56 -12.19 10.71
C ALA A 119 -14.23 -10.77 10.23
N TYR A 120 -13.82 -10.63 8.97
CA TYR A 120 -13.54 -9.34 8.35
C TYR A 120 -14.79 -8.45 8.30
N TYR A 121 -15.93 -8.98 7.84
CA TYR A 121 -17.17 -8.21 7.76
C TYR A 121 -17.70 -7.80 9.13
N LYS A 122 -17.56 -8.65 10.15
CA LYS A 122 -17.85 -8.30 11.55
C LYS A 122 -17.06 -7.07 12.02
N ILE A 123 -15.75 -7.05 11.79
CA ILE A 123 -14.89 -5.90 12.14
C ILE A 123 -15.26 -4.65 11.34
N LYS A 124 -15.59 -4.79 10.05
CA LYS A 124 -16.04 -3.66 9.24
C LYS A 124 -17.36 -3.11 9.74
N ALA A 125 -18.30 -3.96 10.12
CA ALA A 125 -19.57 -3.55 10.69
C ALA A 125 -19.37 -2.73 11.96
N ALA A 126 -18.55 -3.23 12.90
CA ALA A 126 -18.23 -2.52 14.13
C ALA A 126 -17.54 -1.16 13.89
N THR A 127 -16.69 -1.05 12.86
CA THR A 127 -15.93 0.18 12.59
C THR A 127 -16.63 1.17 11.67
N ARG A 128 -17.74 0.80 11.02
CA ARG A 128 -18.48 1.64 10.04
C ARG A 128 -19.98 1.79 10.35
N GLY A 129 -20.46 1.27 11.48
CA GLY A 129 -21.88 1.30 11.84
C GLY A 129 -22.75 0.26 11.10
N GLY A 130 -22.13 -0.80 10.56
CA GLY A 130 -22.82 -1.88 9.84
C GLY A 130 -22.04 -2.41 8.63
N HIS A 131 -22.37 -3.62 8.17
CA HIS A 131 -21.89 -4.18 6.90
C HIS A 131 -22.96 -5.09 6.28
N PRO A 132 -23.29 -4.96 4.98
CA PRO A 132 -24.39 -5.73 4.36
C PRO A 132 -24.15 -7.25 4.33
N LEU A 133 -22.90 -7.68 4.45
CA LEU A 133 -22.50 -9.10 4.51
C LEU A 133 -22.25 -9.60 5.94
N TYR A 134 -22.74 -8.90 6.96
CA TYR A 134 -22.67 -9.34 8.36
C TYR A 134 -23.98 -9.05 9.08
N THR A 135 -24.61 -10.08 9.64
CA THR A 135 -25.77 -9.93 10.53
C THR A 135 -25.44 -10.53 11.92
N PRO A 136 -25.70 -9.81 13.02
CA PRO A 136 -25.43 -10.34 14.38
C PRO A 136 -26.26 -11.59 14.74
N GLU A 137 -27.34 -11.84 14.02
CA GLU A 137 -28.29 -12.93 14.26
C GLU A 137 -27.73 -14.31 13.86
N GLU A 138 -26.72 -14.34 12.98
CA GLU A 138 -26.02 -15.56 12.52
C GLU A 138 -25.02 -16.14 13.53
N GLU A 139 -24.86 -15.51 14.70
CA GLU A 139 -23.94 -15.95 15.77
C GLU A 139 -24.62 -16.76 16.90
N LYS A 140 -25.92 -17.08 16.76
CA LYS A 140 -26.69 -17.95 17.68
C LYS A 140 -26.64 -19.41 17.26
#